data_AF-E4NAM1-F1
#
_entry.id   AF-E4NAM1-F1
#
_cell.length_a   1.000
_cell.length_b   1.000
_cell.length_c   1.000
_cell.angle_alpha   90.00
_cell.angle_beta   90.00
_cell.angle_gamma   90.00
#
_symmetry.space_group_name_H-M   'P 1'
#
loop_
_entity.id
_entity.type
_entity.pdbx_description
1 polymer ?
#
loop_
_entity_poly.entity_id
_entity_poly.type
_entity_poly.pdbx_seq_one_letter_code
_entity_poly.pdbx_strand_id
1 'polypeptide(L)'
;MLRSVSSAAPARRRPKGWSALAAGTAASLLLGSALALTAGGTAQAAPTNSTGAPATSGGIKVAYFDQWSIYSNAYYLKTMQDTGAAGKLDYIIYDFANIHPTNGTCFEANKAASQNEDDPNAGDGAGDSFADYQKSFGADISVDGVGDTWNQPIVGNFNQLKKLKAKNPNLKVLMSIGGWTYSKYFSDVAASDASRKKFVSSCVDMFIKGNLPVEGGYGGAGTAAGIFDGFDLDWEYPGGNGHTGNHASPNDKQNFTALLAEFRSQLDAQTKTDGRTYGLAAAVGAGQDKIKQVETDKIGQYLTFLDIMTYDMHGGWEAQGPTNHQAPIYTNPNDPMNPVPGGNGKYSVDAAVKAYTVGDPQYGIAGGFPAKKINVGIPFYYRGWTGVSAGTTHGLFQKASAPAPGGTYSGGVAGIKMFKELNGFVDNPSYTYWDDAAKAAYFYDGTTFWSGENAQSIQAKLDYAHCNGLGGSFMFSMYDLGTQTGLFDKTVTATNGSAASCPAAPTGSASPTASASASQSASPSASASASASASASASASASASASASASASTGACAGAPSWSAATVYATSTKVSWKGHYYTNKWWTTNEDPSLSGAWGVWTDNGAC
;
A
#
# COMPACT_ATOMS: atom_id res chain seq x y z
N MET A 1 -78.10 -26.14 -15.53
CA MET A 1 -78.10 -26.55 -16.95
C MET A 1 -76.64 -26.53 -17.40
N LEU A 2 -75.94 -27.65 -17.61
CA LEU A 2 -76.03 -28.69 -18.66
C LEU A 2 -75.27 -28.34 -19.97
N ARG A 3 -74.08 -28.99 -20.16
CA ARG A 3 -73.40 -29.35 -21.44
C ARG A 3 -72.83 -28.21 -22.34
N SER A 4 -71.85 -28.39 -23.25
CA SER A 4 -70.74 -29.39 -23.43
C SER A 4 -69.89 -29.04 -24.70
N VAL A 5 -68.69 -29.65 -24.86
CA VAL A 5 -67.86 -29.82 -26.11
C VAL A 5 -67.03 -28.58 -26.58
N SER A 6 -65.81 -28.63 -27.16
CA SER A 6 -64.59 -29.50 -27.23
C SER A 6 -63.72 -29.01 -28.42
N SER A 7 -62.43 -29.40 -28.47
CA SER A 7 -61.52 -29.41 -29.66
C SER A 7 -60.93 -28.05 -30.11
N ALA A 8 -59.69 -27.90 -30.62
CA ALA A 8 -58.42 -28.67 -30.53
C ALA A 8 -57.23 -27.80 -31.06
N ALA A 9 -55.99 -28.34 -31.07
CA ALA A 9 -54.78 -27.73 -31.64
C ALA A 9 -54.09 -28.64 -32.69
N PRO A 10 -53.21 -28.14 -33.58
CA PRO A 10 -52.35 -28.95 -34.44
C PRO A 10 -50.86 -28.96 -34.00
N ALA A 11 -50.09 -29.92 -34.55
CA ALA A 11 -48.86 -30.44 -33.91
C ALA A 11 -47.56 -30.33 -34.76
N ARG A 12 -46.42 -30.61 -34.09
CA ARG A 12 -45.07 -30.76 -34.68
C ARG A 12 -44.98 -31.91 -35.70
N ARG A 13 -44.06 -31.79 -36.67
CA ARG A 13 -43.42 -32.95 -37.36
C ARG A 13 -41.91 -32.76 -37.53
N ARG A 14 -41.17 -33.88 -37.43
CA ARG A 14 -39.76 -34.10 -37.83
C ARG A 14 -39.74 -35.10 -39.01
N PRO A 15 -38.62 -35.19 -39.75
CA PRO A 15 -37.88 -36.46 -39.91
C PRO A 15 -36.39 -36.27 -39.50
N LYS A 16 -35.62 -37.23 -38.94
CA LYS A 16 -35.13 -38.55 -39.44
C LYS A 16 -34.36 -38.42 -40.78
N GLY A 17 -33.13 -38.89 -40.98
CA GLY A 17 -32.14 -39.57 -40.11
C GLY A 17 -30.97 -40.16 -40.96
N TRP A 18 -29.99 -40.83 -40.31
CA TRP A 18 -28.77 -41.50 -40.86
C TRP A 18 -27.55 -40.58 -41.08
N SER A 19 -26.32 -40.82 -40.58
CA SER A 19 -25.41 -42.01 -40.54
C SER A 19 -24.70 -42.25 -41.89
N ALA A 20 -23.38 -42.47 -42.01
CA ALA A 20 -22.24 -42.45 -41.06
C ALA A 20 -20.87 -42.42 -41.80
N LEU A 21 -19.76 -42.26 -41.04
CA LEU A 21 -18.35 -42.64 -41.28
C LEU A 21 -17.58 -42.33 -42.62
N ALA A 22 -16.58 -41.45 -42.49
CA ALA A 22 -15.12 -41.70 -42.63
C ALA A 22 -14.43 -42.20 -43.94
N ALA A 23 -13.24 -41.58 -44.16
CA ALA A 23 -11.97 -42.10 -44.73
C ALA A 23 -11.59 -41.87 -46.22
N GLY A 24 -10.48 -41.12 -46.42
CA GLY A 24 -9.57 -41.14 -47.60
C GLY A 24 -10.06 -40.51 -48.91
N THR A 25 -9.22 -40.01 -49.83
CA THR A 25 -7.77 -39.71 -49.80
C THR A 25 -7.40 -38.82 -51.01
N ALA A 26 -6.33 -38.02 -50.88
CA ALA A 26 -5.42 -37.57 -51.94
C ALA A 26 -5.89 -36.64 -53.11
N ALA A 27 -5.33 -35.43 -53.07
CA ALA A 27 -4.61 -34.75 -54.16
C ALA A 27 -5.32 -34.30 -55.46
N SER A 28 -5.38 -32.97 -55.63
CA SER A 28 -4.92 -32.31 -56.86
C SER A 28 -4.33 -30.93 -56.54
N LEU A 29 -3.02 -30.81 -56.79
CA LEU A 29 -2.25 -29.56 -56.90
C LEU A 29 -2.75 -28.78 -58.16
N LEU A 30 -2.52 -27.49 -58.42
CA LEU A 30 -1.61 -26.46 -57.89
C LEU A 30 -2.05 -25.06 -58.40
N LEU A 31 -1.25 -24.01 -58.12
CA LEU A 31 -1.27 -22.64 -58.69
C LEU A 31 -2.31 -21.65 -58.15
N GLY A 32 -1.90 -20.87 -57.15
CA GLY A 32 -2.64 -19.72 -56.62
C GLY A 32 -1.90 -18.93 -55.52
N SER A 33 -0.57 -18.97 -55.50
CA SER A 33 0.25 -18.50 -54.38
C SER A 33 0.95 -17.17 -54.66
N ALA A 34 0.30 -16.04 -54.39
CA ALA A 34 0.93 -14.74 -54.14
C ALA A 34 -0.04 -13.78 -53.41
N LEU A 35 0.49 -12.96 -52.49
CA LEU A 35 -0.17 -11.87 -51.74
C LEU A 35 -1.32 -12.25 -50.78
N ALA A 36 -0.97 -12.65 -49.55
CA ALA A 36 -1.59 -12.19 -48.30
C ALA A 36 -0.78 -12.63 -47.06
N LEU A 37 0.48 -12.19 -46.95
CA LEU A 37 1.31 -12.38 -45.75
C LEU A 37 1.63 -11.01 -45.13
N THR A 38 0.66 -10.47 -44.39
CA THR A 38 0.84 -9.26 -43.57
C THR A 38 0.67 -9.61 -42.09
N ALA A 39 1.80 -9.70 -41.40
CA ALA A 39 1.94 -9.50 -39.95
C ALA A 39 1.01 -10.32 -39.01
N GLY A 40 0.97 -11.65 -39.20
CA GLY A 40 0.65 -12.57 -38.11
C GLY A 40 1.84 -12.72 -37.15
N GLY A 41 2.24 -11.64 -36.49
CA GLY A 41 3.35 -11.65 -35.54
C GLY A 41 2.98 -12.45 -34.29
N THR A 42 3.48 -13.68 -34.17
CA THR A 42 3.46 -14.40 -32.89
C THR A 42 4.29 -13.60 -31.91
N ALA A 43 3.66 -13.01 -30.89
CA ALA A 43 4.37 -12.34 -29.81
C ALA A 43 5.28 -13.37 -29.12
N GLN A 44 6.57 -13.34 -29.46
CA GLN A 44 7.56 -14.16 -28.78
C GLN A 44 7.63 -13.69 -27.33
N ALA A 45 7.43 -14.63 -26.40
CA ALA A 45 7.68 -14.37 -24.99
C ALA A 45 9.10 -13.82 -24.86
N ALA A 46 9.23 -12.65 -24.24
CA ALA A 46 10.53 -12.01 -24.11
C ALA A 46 11.48 -12.92 -23.32
N PRO A 47 12.79 -12.93 -23.63
CA PRO A 47 13.77 -13.78 -22.98
C PRO A 47 13.98 -13.49 -21.48
N THR A 48 13.20 -12.57 -20.90
CA THR A 48 13.23 -12.13 -19.50
C THR A 48 11.90 -12.39 -18.75
N ASN A 49 10.94 -13.08 -19.38
CA ASN A 49 9.68 -13.45 -18.74
C ASN A 49 9.90 -14.48 -17.61
N SER A 50 9.55 -14.06 -16.39
CA SER A 50 9.74 -14.78 -15.13
C SER A 50 8.63 -15.76 -14.78
N THR A 51 7.42 -15.55 -15.29
CA THR A 51 6.20 -16.30 -14.90
C THR A 51 5.82 -17.39 -15.90
N GLY A 52 6.33 -17.30 -17.14
CA GLY A 52 5.90 -18.11 -18.27
C GLY A 52 4.52 -17.75 -18.82
N ALA A 53 3.83 -16.74 -18.27
CA ALA A 53 2.52 -16.30 -18.74
C ALA A 53 2.65 -15.44 -20.02
N PRO A 54 1.67 -15.47 -20.94
CA PRO A 54 1.66 -14.58 -22.09
C PRO A 54 1.69 -13.11 -21.66
N ALA A 55 2.42 -12.26 -22.41
CA ALA A 55 2.47 -10.83 -22.13
C ALA A 55 1.07 -10.19 -22.24
N THR A 56 0.78 -9.23 -21.37
CA THR A 56 -0.51 -8.52 -21.30
C THR A 56 -0.44 -7.12 -21.94
N SER A 57 -1.61 -6.60 -22.29
CA SER A 57 -1.85 -5.20 -22.60
C SER A 57 -3.13 -4.76 -21.88
N GLY A 58 -3.13 -3.52 -21.37
CA GLY A 58 -4.10 -3.10 -20.38
C GLY A 58 -3.92 -3.82 -19.03
N GLY A 59 -4.72 -3.41 -18.04
CA GLY A 59 -4.74 -4.00 -16.71
C GLY A 59 -5.69 -3.25 -15.79
N ILE A 60 -6.03 -3.87 -14.66
CA ILE A 60 -6.83 -3.19 -13.63
C ILE A 60 -6.00 -2.15 -12.88
N LYS A 61 -6.65 -1.04 -12.51
CA LYS A 61 -6.05 0.07 -11.77
C LYS A 61 -6.75 0.19 -10.43
N VAL A 62 -5.99 -0.05 -9.37
CA VAL A 62 -6.48 -0.15 -7.98
C VAL A 62 -5.77 0.92 -7.15
N ALA A 63 -6.46 1.66 -6.28
CA ALA A 63 -5.80 2.66 -5.43
C ALA A 63 -6.37 2.68 -4.01
N TYR A 64 -5.49 2.84 -3.03
CA TYR A 64 -5.85 2.98 -1.63
C TYR A 64 -6.31 4.42 -1.32
N PHE A 65 -7.39 4.53 -0.55
CA PHE A 65 -7.91 5.76 0.01
C PHE A 65 -8.13 5.59 1.51
N ASP A 66 -7.27 6.25 2.26
CA ASP A 66 -7.14 6.08 3.70
C ASP A 66 -8.19 6.91 4.45
N GLN A 67 -8.84 6.31 5.45
CA GLN A 67 -9.88 6.95 6.27
C GLN A 67 -9.43 8.31 6.84
N TRP A 68 -8.18 8.41 7.31
CA TRP A 68 -7.60 9.60 7.94
C TRP A 68 -7.11 10.68 6.95
N SER A 69 -7.18 10.44 5.64
CA SER A 69 -6.69 11.38 4.61
C SER A 69 -7.37 12.77 4.67
N ILE A 70 -8.56 12.84 5.28
CA ILE A 70 -9.41 14.02 5.37
C ILE A 70 -9.06 15.03 6.49
N TYR A 71 -8.05 14.73 7.33
CA TYR A 71 -7.65 15.59 8.45
C TYR A 71 -6.57 16.61 8.06
N SER A 72 -5.38 16.54 8.67
CA SER A 72 -4.23 17.41 8.36
C SER A 72 -3.87 17.40 6.87
N ASN A 73 -4.05 16.26 6.23
CA ASN A 73 -3.82 16.03 4.82
C ASN A 73 -4.84 16.70 3.89
N ALA A 74 -6.03 17.05 4.41
CA ALA A 74 -7.14 17.70 3.69
C ALA A 74 -7.44 17.09 2.30
N TYR A 75 -7.24 15.77 2.17
CA TYR A 75 -7.44 15.03 0.94
C TYR A 75 -8.77 14.31 0.98
N TYR A 76 -9.72 14.77 0.18
CA TYR A 76 -11.08 14.25 0.15
C TYR A 76 -11.31 13.44 -1.12
N LEU A 77 -12.34 12.57 -1.13
CA LEU A 77 -12.79 11.89 -2.36
C LEU A 77 -13.18 12.89 -3.48
N LYS A 78 -13.54 14.13 -3.11
CA LYS A 78 -13.69 15.24 -4.06
C LYS A 78 -12.39 15.53 -4.82
N THR A 79 -11.23 15.47 -4.19
CA THR A 79 -9.92 15.66 -4.86
C THR A 79 -9.72 14.60 -5.94
N MET A 80 -10.07 13.33 -5.67
CA MET A 80 -10.03 12.27 -6.69
C MET A 80 -11.03 12.52 -7.84
N GLN A 81 -12.19 13.12 -7.56
CA GLN A 81 -13.17 13.50 -8.58
C GLN A 81 -12.70 14.67 -9.45
N ASP A 82 -12.23 15.75 -8.83
CA ASP A 82 -11.90 17.01 -9.50
C ASP A 82 -10.61 16.89 -10.33
N THR A 83 -9.64 16.09 -9.87
CA THR A 83 -8.45 15.70 -10.66
C THR A 83 -8.74 14.67 -11.76
N GLY A 84 -9.95 14.10 -11.77
CA GLY A 84 -10.34 13.02 -12.69
C GLY A 84 -9.69 11.67 -12.40
N ALA A 85 -9.00 11.50 -11.26
CA ALA A 85 -8.40 10.23 -10.85
C ALA A 85 -9.44 9.12 -10.65
N ALA A 86 -10.58 9.42 -10.03
CA ALA A 86 -11.64 8.46 -9.77
C ALA A 86 -12.22 7.82 -11.06
N GLY A 87 -12.31 8.58 -12.15
CA GLY A 87 -12.80 8.10 -13.45
C GLY A 87 -11.80 7.24 -14.22
N LYS A 88 -10.57 7.09 -13.72
CA LYS A 88 -9.49 6.29 -14.31
C LYS A 88 -9.22 4.97 -13.57
N LEU A 89 -9.89 4.76 -12.42
CA LEU A 89 -9.72 3.58 -11.57
C LEU A 89 -10.80 2.52 -11.84
N ASP A 90 -10.44 1.25 -11.66
CA ASP A 90 -11.37 0.12 -11.65
C ASP A 90 -11.85 -0.17 -10.21
N TYR A 91 -10.95 -0.03 -9.23
CA TYR A 91 -11.23 -0.21 -7.80
C TYR A 91 -10.59 0.91 -6.97
N ILE A 92 -11.32 1.41 -5.97
CA ILE A 92 -10.74 1.98 -4.76
C ILE A 92 -10.71 0.88 -3.70
N ILE A 93 -9.60 0.78 -2.99
CA ILE A 93 -9.53 0.11 -1.69
C ILE A 93 -9.74 1.20 -0.65
N TYR A 94 -10.80 1.08 0.14
CA TYR A 94 -11.03 1.99 1.26
C TYR A 94 -10.47 1.35 2.52
N ASP A 95 -9.62 2.05 3.24
CA ASP A 95 -8.78 1.47 4.28
C ASP A 95 -8.87 2.28 5.60
N PHE A 96 -8.92 1.67 6.79
CA PHE A 96 -8.94 0.24 7.12
C PHE A 96 -10.04 -0.05 8.16
N ALA A 97 -10.85 -1.09 7.90
CA ALA A 97 -11.67 -1.74 8.92
C ALA A 97 -10.81 -2.67 9.81
N ASN A 98 -11.28 -2.91 11.03
CA ASN A 98 -10.52 -3.64 12.07
C ASN A 98 -11.31 -4.82 12.65
N ILE A 99 -10.62 -5.71 13.37
CA ILE A 99 -11.15 -6.90 14.03
C ILE A 99 -11.29 -6.65 15.53
N HIS A 100 -12.50 -6.82 16.08
CA HIS A 100 -12.78 -6.48 17.48
C HIS A 100 -12.00 -7.40 18.45
N PRO A 101 -11.17 -6.86 19.34
CA PRO A 101 -10.11 -7.60 20.06
C PRO A 101 -10.61 -8.76 20.94
N THR A 102 -11.86 -8.70 21.39
CA THR A 102 -12.48 -9.74 22.23
C THR A 102 -13.67 -10.45 21.58
N ASN A 103 -14.18 -9.95 20.45
CA ASN A 103 -15.38 -10.49 19.82
C ASN A 103 -15.07 -11.24 18.52
N GLY A 104 -13.95 -10.95 17.85
CA GLY A 104 -13.61 -11.58 16.57
C GLY A 104 -14.64 -11.28 15.48
N THR A 105 -15.05 -10.01 15.38
CA THR A 105 -16.00 -9.48 14.40
C THR A 105 -15.44 -8.22 13.77
N CYS A 106 -15.85 -7.87 12.56
CA CYS A 106 -15.71 -6.48 12.11
C CYS A 106 -16.43 -5.56 13.09
N PHE A 107 -15.90 -4.35 13.29
CA PHE A 107 -16.49 -3.33 14.14
C PHE A 107 -16.15 -1.93 13.62
N GLU A 108 -16.93 -0.97 14.08
CA GLU A 108 -16.68 0.47 13.97
C GLU A 108 -16.32 1.01 15.35
N ALA A 109 -15.44 2.01 15.39
CA ALA A 109 -15.10 2.77 16.60
C ALA A 109 -14.46 4.10 16.20
N ASN A 110 -14.45 5.07 17.10
CA ASN A 110 -13.67 6.30 16.95
C ASN A 110 -12.51 6.31 17.96
N LYS A 111 -11.38 5.70 17.56
CA LYS A 111 -10.16 5.61 18.36
C LYS A 111 -8.95 5.50 17.42
N ALA A 112 -8.07 6.50 17.44
CA ALA A 112 -6.81 6.46 16.70
C ALA A 112 -5.89 5.31 17.16
N ALA A 113 -5.14 4.74 16.22
CA ALA A 113 -4.05 3.81 16.49
C ALA A 113 -2.87 4.51 17.18
N SER A 114 -2.12 3.77 18.00
CA SER A 114 -0.83 4.22 18.53
C SER A 114 0.17 4.38 17.38
N GLN A 115 0.94 5.47 17.38
CA GLN A 115 2.03 5.72 16.42
C GLN A 115 3.38 5.15 16.92
N ASN A 116 3.35 4.34 17.98
CA ASN A 116 4.52 3.68 18.54
C ASN A 116 4.62 2.25 18.00
N GLU A 117 5.54 2.02 17.06
CA GLU A 117 5.80 0.69 16.44
C GLU A 117 6.19 -0.40 17.45
N ASP A 118 6.66 -0.03 18.65
CA ASP A 118 6.97 -0.94 19.75
C ASP A 118 5.76 -1.28 20.66
N ASP A 119 4.57 -0.70 20.41
CA ASP A 119 3.35 -0.93 21.20
C ASP A 119 2.59 -2.18 20.71
N PRO A 120 2.61 -3.32 21.43
CA PRO A 120 1.94 -4.54 20.99
C PRO A 120 0.41 -4.44 20.94
N ASN A 121 -0.18 -3.30 21.31
CA ASN A 121 -1.62 -3.05 21.32
C ASN A 121 -1.99 -1.82 20.48
N ALA A 122 -1.11 -1.38 19.57
CA ALA A 122 -1.28 -0.14 18.81
C ALA A 122 -2.64 0.00 18.11
N GLY A 123 -3.14 -1.09 17.52
CA GLY A 123 -4.43 -1.16 16.83
C GLY A 123 -5.61 -1.68 17.67
N ASP A 124 -5.45 -1.99 18.96
CA ASP A 124 -6.47 -2.68 19.76
C ASP A 124 -7.74 -1.82 19.90
N GLY A 125 -8.82 -2.22 19.24
CA GLY A 125 -10.08 -1.47 19.27
C GLY A 125 -10.02 -0.11 18.56
N ALA A 126 -9.03 0.10 17.68
CA ALA A 126 -8.87 1.32 16.90
C ALA A 126 -9.72 1.31 15.62
N GLY A 127 -10.08 2.49 15.12
CA GLY A 127 -10.94 2.74 13.96
C GLY A 127 -11.29 4.22 13.85
N ASP A 128 -11.88 4.66 12.74
CA ASP A 128 -12.31 6.05 12.56
C ASP A 128 -13.74 6.19 12.01
N SER A 129 -14.69 5.69 12.81
CA SER A 129 -16.12 5.85 12.56
C SER A 129 -16.56 7.33 12.42
N PHE A 130 -15.74 8.29 12.87
CA PHE A 130 -15.98 9.71 12.64
C PHE A 130 -15.69 10.11 11.20
N ALA A 131 -14.50 9.80 10.67
CA ALA A 131 -14.17 10.01 9.27
C ALA A 131 -15.12 9.22 8.35
N ASP A 132 -15.40 7.98 8.70
CA ASP A 132 -16.20 7.04 7.90
C ASP A 132 -17.63 7.53 7.69
N TYR A 133 -18.38 7.83 8.76
CA TYR A 133 -19.81 8.09 8.64
C TYR A 133 -20.42 9.15 9.59
N GLN A 134 -19.64 9.90 10.38
CA GLN A 134 -20.18 10.94 11.29
C GLN A 134 -19.70 12.38 11.01
N LYS A 135 -18.60 12.57 10.26
CA LYS A 135 -18.13 13.89 9.84
C LYS A 135 -19.00 14.43 8.70
N SER A 136 -19.77 15.49 8.95
CA SER A 136 -20.53 16.19 7.90
C SER A 136 -19.59 16.97 6.95
N PHE A 137 -19.85 16.89 5.64
CA PHE A 137 -19.08 17.56 4.61
C PHE A 137 -19.84 18.76 4.04
N GLY A 138 -19.16 19.90 3.87
CA GLY A 138 -19.70 21.06 3.15
C GLY A 138 -19.76 20.85 1.64
N ALA A 139 -20.34 21.82 0.93
CA ALA A 139 -20.41 21.81 -0.54
C ALA A 139 -19.02 21.95 -1.19
N ASP A 140 -18.10 22.61 -0.50
CA ASP A 140 -16.70 22.83 -0.84
C ASP A 140 -15.88 21.52 -0.89
N ILE A 141 -16.16 20.56 0.01
CA ILE A 141 -15.44 19.27 0.10
C ILE A 141 -16.26 18.06 -0.35
N SER A 142 -17.55 18.22 -0.68
CA SER A 142 -18.39 17.13 -1.19
C SER A 142 -18.17 16.84 -2.68
N VAL A 143 -18.13 15.55 -3.02
CA VAL A 143 -17.84 15.03 -4.38
C VAL A 143 -18.78 15.57 -5.45
N ASP A 144 -20.05 15.80 -5.10
CA ASP A 144 -21.09 16.33 -5.98
C ASP A 144 -21.23 17.86 -5.92
N GLY A 145 -20.50 18.54 -5.03
CA GLY A 145 -20.67 19.97 -4.75
C GLY A 145 -21.89 20.29 -3.89
N VAL A 146 -22.55 19.29 -3.30
CA VAL A 146 -23.73 19.45 -2.43
C VAL A 146 -23.36 19.04 -1.01
N GLY A 147 -23.45 19.98 -0.07
CA GLY A 147 -23.16 19.68 1.34
C GLY A 147 -24.15 18.69 1.95
N ASP A 148 -23.71 18.00 3.00
CA ASP A 148 -24.53 17.09 3.77
C ASP A 148 -25.66 17.82 4.53
N THR A 149 -26.74 17.09 4.81
CA THR A 149 -27.97 17.61 5.44
C THR A 149 -28.17 17.01 6.84
N TRP A 150 -28.74 17.80 7.75
CA TRP A 150 -28.80 17.51 9.20
C TRP A 150 -29.38 16.15 9.60
N ASN A 151 -30.34 15.60 8.84
CA ASN A 151 -31.03 14.34 9.17
C ASN A 151 -30.66 13.17 8.23
N GLN A 152 -29.58 13.26 7.45
CA GLN A 152 -29.19 12.13 6.60
C GLN A 152 -28.55 11.02 7.45
N PRO A 153 -28.89 9.73 7.21
CA PRO A 153 -28.47 8.63 8.09
C PRO A 153 -26.99 8.25 7.95
N ILE A 154 -26.26 8.85 7.00
CA ILE A 154 -24.86 8.59 6.73
C ILE A 154 -24.19 9.83 6.15
N VAL A 155 -23.10 10.30 6.76
CA VAL A 155 -22.24 11.38 6.25
C VAL A 155 -20.86 10.81 5.95
N GLY A 156 -19.78 11.60 6.13
CA GLY A 156 -18.41 11.10 6.10
C GLY A 156 -17.95 10.57 4.75
N ASN A 157 -16.80 9.90 4.76
CA ASN A 157 -16.21 9.25 3.60
C ASN A 157 -17.19 8.28 2.94
N PHE A 158 -18.00 7.54 3.69
CA PHE A 158 -18.96 6.59 3.14
C PHE A 158 -20.03 7.27 2.27
N ASN A 159 -20.61 8.40 2.71
CA ASN A 159 -21.53 9.16 1.85
C ASN A 159 -20.81 9.73 0.61
N GLN A 160 -19.56 10.15 0.75
CA GLN A 160 -18.78 10.66 -0.39
C GLN A 160 -18.38 9.55 -1.37
N LEU A 161 -18.12 8.31 -0.92
CA LEU A 161 -17.91 7.13 -1.78
C LEU A 161 -19.17 6.85 -2.60
N LYS A 162 -20.35 6.92 -1.98
CA LYS A 162 -21.65 6.79 -2.68
C LYS A 162 -21.81 7.83 -3.79
N LYS A 163 -21.48 9.10 -3.49
CA LYS A 163 -21.47 10.20 -4.48
C LYS A 163 -20.43 9.99 -5.58
N LEU A 164 -19.25 9.45 -5.25
CA LEU A 164 -18.17 9.17 -6.19
C LEU A 164 -18.53 8.06 -7.18
N LYS A 165 -19.14 6.97 -6.70
CA LYS A 165 -19.66 5.88 -7.55
C LYS A 165 -20.80 6.37 -8.45
N ALA A 166 -21.65 7.28 -7.96
CA ALA A 166 -22.71 7.87 -8.79
C ALA A 166 -22.16 8.69 -9.98
N LYS A 167 -20.99 9.34 -9.81
CA LYS A 167 -20.28 10.02 -10.91
C LYS A 167 -19.42 9.08 -11.77
N ASN A 168 -18.92 7.98 -11.20
CA ASN A 168 -18.00 7.05 -11.85
C ASN A 168 -18.60 5.62 -11.78
N PRO A 169 -19.62 5.29 -12.60
CA PRO A 169 -20.45 4.09 -12.41
C PRO A 169 -19.73 2.74 -12.65
N ASN A 170 -18.53 2.76 -13.22
CA ASN A 170 -17.68 1.57 -13.37
C ASN A 170 -16.77 1.33 -12.14
N LEU A 171 -16.60 2.34 -11.28
CA LEU A 171 -15.73 2.30 -10.13
C LEU A 171 -16.33 1.43 -9.03
N LYS A 172 -15.56 0.46 -8.56
CA LYS A 172 -15.90 -0.37 -7.40
C LYS A 172 -15.15 0.09 -6.16
N VAL A 173 -15.69 -0.20 -4.99
CA VAL A 173 -15.02 0.07 -3.72
C VAL A 173 -14.95 -1.20 -2.90
N LEU A 174 -13.76 -1.65 -2.51
CA LEU A 174 -13.57 -2.74 -1.56
C LEU A 174 -13.25 -2.16 -0.19
N MET A 175 -13.83 -2.71 0.88
CA MET A 175 -13.37 -2.40 2.23
C MET A 175 -12.14 -3.26 2.53
N SER A 176 -10.97 -2.66 2.79
CA SER A 176 -9.83 -3.40 3.32
C SER A 176 -9.98 -3.61 4.81
N ILE A 177 -9.73 -4.84 5.25
CA ILE A 177 -9.67 -5.20 6.66
C ILE A 177 -8.21 -5.51 6.98
N GLY A 178 -7.67 -4.85 8.01
CA GLY A 178 -6.28 -5.05 8.43
C GLY A 178 -5.36 -3.87 8.10
N GLY A 179 -4.28 -4.15 7.39
CA GLY A 179 -3.10 -3.28 7.31
C GLY A 179 -2.21 -3.44 8.55
N TRP A 180 -1.07 -2.76 8.52
CA TRP A 180 0.05 -2.93 9.45
C TRP A 180 -0.36 -3.06 10.92
N THR A 181 -1.09 -2.07 11.45
CA THR A 181 -1.45 -1.99 12.89
C THR A 181 -2.73 -2.75 13.27
N TYR A 182 -3.63 -3.05 12.34
CA TYR A 182 -4.92 -3.71 12.64
C TYR A 182 -4.91 -5.23 12.36
N SER A 183 -3.78 -5.77 11.87
CA SER A 183 -3.64 -7.18 11.53
C SER A 183 -3.62 -8.16 12.73
N LYS A 184 -3.56 -7.65 13.97
CA LYS A 184 -3.25 -8.45 15.17
C LYS A 184 -4.13 -9.67 15.40
N TYR A 185 -5.44 -9.56 15.18
CA TYR A 185 -6.41 -10.59 15.55
C TYR A 185 -6.79 -11.55 14.40
N PHE A 186 -6.13 -11.46 13.24
CA PHE A 186 -6.44 -12.33 12.10
C PHE A 186 -6.23 -13.80 12.41
N SER A 187 -5.14 -14.18 13.11
CA SER A 187 -4.87 -15.58 13.46
C SER A 187 -6.03 -16.19 14.26
N ASP A 188 -6.61 -15.45 15.20
CA ASP A 188 -7.73 -15.92 16.05
C ASP A 188 -9.02 -16.12 15.25
N VAL A 189 -9.39 -15.13 14.42
CA VAL A 189 -10.60 -15.24 13.59
C VAL A 189 -10.44 -16.25 12.46
N ALA A 190 -9.22 -16.49 11.99
CA ALA A 190 -8.93 -17.50 10.98
C ALA A 190 -8.85 -18.93 11.56
N ALA A 191 -8.56 -19.10 12.86
CA ALA A 191 -8.19 -20.37 13.49
C ALA A 191 -9.21 -21.52 13.38
N SER A 192 -10.51 -21.23 13.30
CA SER A 192 -11.55 -22.27 13.33
C SER A 192 -12.70 -21.97 12.37
N ASP A 193 -13.45 -23.01 12.00
CA ASP A 193 -14.66 -22.86 11.17
C ASP A 193 -15.69 -21.92 11.81
N ALA A 194 -15.88 -22.03 13.13
CA ALA A 194 -16.80 -21.19 13.88
C ALA A 194 -16.34 -19.73 13.98
N SER A 195 -15.05 -19.48 14.25
CA SER A 195 -14.51 -18.11 14.33
C SER A 195 -14.50 -17.44 12.95
N ARG A 196 -14.14 -18.15 11.88
CA ARG A 196 -14.22 -17.64 10.50
C ARG A 196 -15.64 -17.25 10.12
N LYS A 197 -16.61 -18.14 10.33
CA LYS A 197 -18.03 -17.87 10.02
C LYS A 197 -18.56 -16.67 10.79
N LYS A 198 -18.25 -16.55 12.09
CA LYS A 198 -18.64 -15.41 12.93
C LYS A 198 -18.04 -14.10 12.40
N PHE A 199 -16.74 -14.10 12.12
CA PHE A 199 -16.03 -12.92 11.62
C PHE A 199 -16.57 -12.49 10.24
N VAL A 200 -16.53 -13.37 9.24
CA VAL A 200 -16.96 -13.06 7.88
C VAL A 200 -18.42 -12.60 7.83
N SER A 201 -19.32 -13.26 8.56
CA SER A 201 -20.73 -12.86 8.58
C SER A 201 -20.95 -11.48 9.19
N SER A 202 -20.18 -11.10 10.22
CA SER A 202 -20.24 -9.74 10.78
C SER A 202 -19.76 -8.67 9.80
N CYS A 203 -18.71 -8.94 9.03
CA CYS A 203 -18.20 -8.02 8.01
C CYS A 203 -19.19 -7.86 6.84
N VAL A 204 -19.76 -8.97 6.35
CA VAL A 204 -20.81 -8.95 5.31
C VAL A 204 -22.06 -8.19 5.79
N ASP A 205 -22.46 -8.35 7.05
CA ASP A 205 -23.62 -7.63 7.61
C ASP A 205 -23.35 -6.12 7.71
N MET A 206 -22.19 -5.74 8.22
CA MET A 206 -21.79 -4.34 8.42
C MET A 206 -21.60 -3.60 7.10
N PHE A 207 -20.74 -4.11 6.20
CA PHE A 207 -20.29 -3.36 5.02
C PHE A 207 -21.03 -3.69 3.73
N ILE A 208 -21.49 -4.94 3.53
CA ILE A 208 -22.20 -5.31 2.29
C ILE A 208 -23.70 -5.05 2.42
N LYS A 209 -24.33 -5.51 3.51
CA LYS A 209 -25.73 -5.18 3.80
C LYS A 209 -25.88 -3.76 4.36
N GLY A 210 -24.79 -3.16 4.85
CA GLY A 210 -24.74 -1.76 5.26
C GLY A 210 -25.29 -1.49 6.67
N ASN A 211 -25.30 -2.49 7.55
CA ASN A 211 -25.81 -2.37 8.92
C ASN A 211 -24.74 -1.79 9.85
N LEU A 212 -24.49 -0.48 9.73
CA LEU A 212 -23.55 0.21 10.62
C LEU A 212 -24.11 0.32 12.05
N PRO A 213 -23.23 0.35 13.08
CA PRO A 213 -23.61 0.81 14.41
C PRO A 213 -24.22 2.21 14.38
N VAL A 214 -25.03 2.56 15.39
CA VAL A 214 -25.58 3.90 15.51
C VAL A 214 -24.68 4.72 16.43
N GLU A 215 -23.90 5.63 15.85
CA GLU A 215 -22.92 6.48 16.53
C GLU A 215 -23.10 7.95 16.10
N GLY A 216 -23.01 8.88 17.05
CA GLY A 216 -23.16 10.32 16.77
C GLY A 216 -24.52 10.76 16.21
N GLY A 217 -25.50 9.87 16.10
CA GLY A 217 -26.78 10.09 15.40
C GLY A 217 -26.82 9.58 13.96
N TYR A 218 -25.73 8.99 13.48
CA TYR A 218 -25.57 8.40 12.14
C TYR A 218 -25.47 6.88 12.22
N GLY A 219 -25.53 6.21 11.06
CA GLY A 219 -25.49 4.76 10.95
C GLY A 219 -26.86 4.10 11.16
N GLY A 220 -26.87 2.78 11.38
CA GLY A 220 -28.08 1.96 11.46
C GLY A 220 -28.26 1.01 10.27
N ALA A 221 -29.40 0.30 10.26
CA ALA A 221 -29.66 -0.78 9.30
C ALA A 221 -29.72 -0.28 7.84
N GLY A 222 -28.94 -0.91 6.96
CA GLY A 222 -28.91 -0.63 5.53
C GLY A 222 -28.35 0.73 5.11
N THR A 223 -27.80 1.54 6.01
CA THR A 223 -27.39 2.93 5.67
C THR A 223 -26.18 2.99 4.75
N ALA A 224 -25.25 2.03 4.88
CA ALA A 224 -24.09 1.87 3.98
C ALA A 224 -24.34 0.92 2.79
N ALA A 225 -25.57 0.45 2.58
CA ALA A 225 -25.86 -0.59 1.58
C ALA A 225 -25.47 -0.16 0.16
N GLY A 226 -24.67 -0.99 -0.51
CA GLY A 226 -24.23 -0.78 -1.89
C GLY A 226 -23.08 0.22 -2.08
N ILE A 227 -22.52 0.77 -0.99
CA ILE A 227 -21.26 1.54 -1.01
C ILE A 227 -20.10 0.61 -1.35
N PHE A 228 -19.96 -0.49 -0.62
CA PHE A 228 -18.93 -1.48 -0.85
C PHE A 228 -19.39 -2.58 -1.83
N ASP A 229 -18.48 -2.99 -2.70
CA ASP A 229 -18.65 -4.05 -3.71
C ASP A 229 -17.78 -5.26 -3.40
N GLY A 230 -17.32 -5.42 -2.16
CA GLY A 230 -16.53 -6.56 -1.70
C GLY A 230 -15.54 -6.19 -0.61
N PHE A 231 -14.59 -7.09 -0.38
CA PHE A 231 -13.53 -6.94 0.62
C PHE A 231 -12.15 -7.07 0.01
N ASP A 232 -11.19 -6.41 0.65
CA ASP A 232 -9.78 -6.73 0.58
C ASP A 232 -9.31 -7.22 1.96
N LEU A 233 -8.40 -8.19 1.99
CA LEU A 233 -7.80 -8.68 3.24
C LEU A 233 -6.31 -8.35 3.25
N ASP A 234 -5.94 -7.35 4.04
CA ASP A 234 -4.56 -6.97 4.27
C ASP A 234 -4.09 -7.54 5.62
N TRP A 235 -3.86 -8.86 5.66
CA TRP A 235 -3.27 -9.51 6.84
C TRP A 235 -1.75 -9.43 6.73
N GLU A 236 -1.15 -8.65 7.62
CA GLU A 236 0.29 -8.49 7.80
C GLU A 236 0.82 -9.18 9.07
N TYR A 237 1.25 -10.44 9.05
CA TYR A 237 1.13 -11.45 7.99
C TYR A 237 0.73 -12.79 8.58
N PRO A 238 0.12 -13.71 7.80
CA PRO A 238 -0.05 -15.10 8.20
C PRO A 238 1.27 -15.68 8.73
N GLY A 239 1.27 -16.23 9.94
CA GLY A 239 2.47 -16.83 10.54
C GLY A 239 3.46 -15.83 11.17
N GLY A 240 3.11 -14.54 11.29
CA GLY A 240 3.89 -13.52 12.00
C GLY A 240 4.72 -12.59 11.12
N ASN A 241 5.79 -12.00 11.67
CA ASN A 241 6.66 -11.03 10.99
C ASN A 241 5.95 -9.79 10.41
N GLY A 242 4.83 -9.36 11.03
CA GLY A 242 4.21 -8.05 10.83
C GLY A 242 4.49 -7.11 12.01
N HIS A 243 3.59 -6.17 12.25
CA HIS A 243 3.65 -5.25 13.40
C HIS A 243 3.77 -5.97 14.76
N THR A 244 4.41 -5.30 15.71
CA THR A 244 4.60 -5.77 17.08
C THR A 244 3.28 -6.20 17.73
N GLY A 245 3.28 -7.36 18.40
CA GLY A 245 2.09 -7.88 19.10
C GLY A 245 1.06 -8.61 18.24
N ASN A 246 1.24 -8.70 16.91
CA ASN A 246 0.34 -9.47 16.06
C ASN A 246 0.32 -10.96 16.47
N HIS A 247 -0.88 -11.54 16.64
CA HIS A 247 -1.02 -12.95 16.97
C HIS A 247 -0.69 -13.80 15.74
N ALA A 248 -0.04 -14.95 15.98
CA ALA A 248 0.40 -15.84 14.93
C ALA A 248 0.27 -17.32 15.34
N SER A 249 -0.01 -18.17 14.36
CA SER A 249 -0.10 -19.62 14.52
C SER A 249 0.68 -20.34 13.40
N PRO A 250 1.34 -21.48 13.68
CA PRO A 250 1.88 -22.34 12.63
C PRO A 250 0.83 -22.82 11.60
N ASN A 251 -0.46 -22.75 11.94
CA ASN A 251 -1.58 -23.10 11.07
C ASN A 251 -2.07 -21.93 10.19
N ASP A 252 -1.54 -20.71 10.36
CA ASP A 252 -2.03 -19.51 9.66
C ASP A 252 -2.00 -19.66 8.14
N LYS A 253 -1.03 -20.41 7.61
CA LYS A 253 -0.94 -20.71 6.17
C LYS A 253 -2.19 -21.35 5.60
N GLN A 254 -2.74 -22.35 6.29
CA GLN A 254 -3.99 -23.02 5.89
C GLN A 254 -5.22 -22.21 6.34
N ASN A 255 -5.14 -21.54 7.49
CA ASN A 255 -6.24 -20.73 8.01
C ASN A 255 -6.54 -19.51 7.11
N PHE A 256 -5.53 -18.89 6.49
CA PHE A 256 -5.69 -17.80 5.53
C PHE A 256 -6.43 -18.29 4.26
N THR A 257 -6.03 -19.44 3.71
CA THR A 257 -6.77 -20.10 2.61
C THR A 257 -8.23 -20.37 2.99
N ALA A 258 -8.47 -20.88 4.21
CA ALA A 258 -9.81 -21.17 4.70
C ALA A 258 -10.64 -19.90 4.97
N LEU A 259 -10.01 -18.79 5.36
CA LEU A 259 -10.65 -17.49 5.56
C LEU A 259 -11.08 -16.89 4.21
N LEU A 260 -10.21 -16.92 3.20
CA LEU A 260 -10.54 -16.49 1.83
C LEU A 260 -11.68 -17.33 1.23
N ALA A 261 -11.68 -18.65 1.48
CA ALA A 261 -12.77 -19.54 1.07
C ALA A 261 -14.12 -19.17 1.74
N GLU A 262 -14.10 -18.83 3.04
CA GLU A 262 -15.31 -18.42 3.77
C GLU A 262 -15.84 -17.07 3.28
N PHE A 263 -14.98 -16.07 3.08
CA PHE A 263 -15.37 -14.79 2.45
C PHE A 263 -15.99 -15.01 1.07
N ARG A 264 -15.35 -15.79 0.20
CA ARG A 264 -15.88 -16.09 -1.15
C ARG A 264 -17.25 -16.77 -1.07
N SER A 265 -17.41 -17.74 -0.18
CA SER A 265 -18.67 -18.47 0.04
C SER A 265 -19.83 -17.54 0.44
N GLN A 266 -19.61 -16.65 1.42
CA GLN A 266 -20.65 -15.73 1.87
C GLN A 266 -20.95 -14.63 0.84
N LEU A 267 -19.93 -14.10 0.15
CA LEU A 267 -20.12 -13.16 -0.96
C LEU A 267 -20.88 -13.78 -2.14
N ASP A 268 -20.67 -15.07 -2.44
CA ASP A 268 -21.43 -15.80 -3.48
C ASP A 268 -22.87 -16.10 -3.04
N ALA A 269 -23.13 -16.27 -1.74
CA ALA A 269 -24.48 -16.36 -1.19
C ALA A 269 -25.21 -15.01 -1.27
N GLN A 270 -24.53 -13.91 -0.97
CA GLN A 270 -25.06 -12.56 -1.14
C GLN A 270 -25.34 -12.23 -2.61
N THR A 271 -24.42 -12.58 -3.51
CA THR A 271 -24.61 -12.45 -4.99
C THR A 271 -25.89 -13.15 -5.48
N LYS A 272 -26.23 -14.32 -4.91
CA LYS A 272 -27.49 -15.04 -5.24
C LYS A 272 -28.74 -14.36 -4.67
N THR A 273 -28.59 -13.48 -3.68
CA THR A 273 -29.68 -12.80 -2.97
C THR A 273 -30.06 -11.48 -3.65
N ASP A 274 -29.08 -10.71 -4.12
CA ASP A 274 -29.30 -9.37 -4.72
C ASP A 274 -28.85 -9.22 -6.18
N GLY A 275 -28.17 -10.23 -6.75
CA GLY A 275 -27.66 -10.21 -8.13
C GLY A 275 -26.38 -9.39 -8.35
N ARG A 276 -25.76 -8.83 -7.29
CA ARG A 276 -24.53 -8.04 -7.40
C ARG A 276 -23.30 -8.95 -7.34
N THR A 277 -22.31 -8.70 -8.21
CA THR A 277 -21.03 -9.41 -8.17
C THR A 277 -20.08 -8.75 -7.19
N TYR A 278 -19.70 -9.46 -6.13
CA TYR A 278 -18.78 -8.97 -5.10
C TYR A 278 -17.34 -9.40 -5.32
N GLY A 279 -16.42 -8.43 -5.29
CA GLY A 279 -14.98 -8.64 -5.31
C GLY A 279 -14.45 -9.24 -4.00
N LEU A 280 -13.32 -9.92 -4.10
CA LEU A 280 -12.50 -10.32 -2.97
C LEU A 280 -11.04 -10.17 -3.38
N ALA A 281 -10.28 -9.35 -2.68
CA ALA A 281 -8.86 -9.13 -2.89
C ALA A 281 -8.07 -9.52 -1.64
N ALA A 282 -6.76 -9.50 -1.74
CA ALA A 282 -5.86 -9.51 -0.59
C ALA A 282 -4.58 -8.76 -0.95
N ALA A 283 -4.13 -7.89 -0.05
CA ALA A 283 -2.77 -7.40 -0.02
C ALA A 283 -1.85 -8.43 0.64
N VAL A 284 -0.66 -8.64 0.08
CA VAL A 284 0.30 -9.64 0.57
C VAL A 284 1.75 -9.19 0.44
N GLY A 285 2.61 -9.65 1.35
CA GLY A 285 4.02 -9.27 1.40
C GLY A 285 4.86 -9.82 0.24
N ALA A 286 5.83 -9.04 -0.23
CA ALA A 286 6.76 -9.41 -1.29
C ALA A 286 7.95 -10.30 -0.85
N GLY A 287 8.17 -10.48 0.46
CA GLY A 287 9.30 -11.25 0.99
C GLY A 287 9.06 -12.76 1.06
N GLN A 288 10.00 -13.59 0.61
CA GLN A 288 9.85 -15.06 0.62
C GLN A 288 9.57 -15.63 2.03
N ASP A 289 10.03 -14.97 3.08
CA ASP A 289 9.74 -15.28 4.48
C ASP A 289 8.25 -15.12 4.85
N LYS A 290 7.54 -14.22 4.17
CA LYS A 290 6.09 -13.99 4.26
C LYS A 290 5.34 -14.88 3.26
N ILE A 291 5.80 -14.94 2.00
CA ILE A 291 5.15 -15.72 0.92
C ILE A 291 5.09 -17.22 1.25
N LYS A 292 6.11 -17.78 1.93
CA LYS A 292 6.09 -19.18 2.38
C LYS A 292 4.94 -19.51 3.33
N GLN A 293 4.32 -18.52 3.96
CA GLN A 293 3.15 -18.66 4.82
C GLN A 293 1.82 -18.54 4.04
N VAL A 294 1.84 -18.56 2.71
CA VAL A 294 0.64 -18.54 1.86
C VAL A 294 0.59 -19.83 1.02
N GLU A 295 -0.60 -20.43 0.86
CA GLU A 295 -0.83 -21.50 -0.12
C GLU A 295 -1.08 -20.89 -1.50
N THR A 296 0.00 -20.40 -2.12
CA THR A 296 0.02 -19.66 -3.39
C THR A 296 -0.72 -20.39 -4.52
N ASP A 297 -0.70 -21.72 -4.51
CA ASP A 297 -1.32 -22.64 -5.45
C ASP A 297 -2.85 -22.76 -5.27
N LYS A 298 -3.38 -22.38 -4.10
CA LYS A 298 -4.79 -22.59 -3.72
C LYS A 298 -5.61 -21.33 -3.66
N ILE A 299 -5.04 -20.22 -3.19
CA ILE A 299 -5.80 -18.98 -2.91
C ILE A 299 -6.35 -18.29 -4.17
N GLY A 300 -5.68 -18.47 -5.33
CA GLY A 300 -6.04 -17.80 -6.60
C GLY A 300 -7.42 -18.14 -7.17
N GLN A 301 -8.11 -19.16 -6.63
CA GLN A 301 -9.49 -19.49 -7.01
C GLN A 301 -10.53 -18.59 -6.32
N TYR A 302 -10.24 -18.09 -5.12
CA TYR A 302 -11.15 -17.26 -4.32
C TYR A 302 -11.04 -15.77 -4.64
N LEU A 303 -9.82 -15.33 -4.96
CA LEU A 303 -9.50 -13.93 -5.21
C LEU A 303 -9.92 -13.45 -6.61
N THR A 304 -10.32 -12.19 -6.67
CA THR A 304 -10.54 -11.42 -7.91
C THR A 304 -9.19 -10.99 -8.47
N PHE A 305 -8.36 -10.39 -7.62
CA PHE A 305 -6.96 -10.05 -7.84
C PHE A 305 -6.17 -10.19 -6.52
N LEU A 306 -4.85 -10.10 -6.60
CA LEU A 306 -3.90 -10.14 -5.50
C LEU A 306 -2.94 -8.96 -5.64
N ASP A 307 -2.87 -8.13 -4.62
CA ASP A 307 -2.02 -6.95 -4.57
C ASP A 307 -0.73 -7.32 -3.82
N ILE A 308 0.38 -7.52 -4.54
CA ILE A 308 1.66 -7.82 -3.88
C ILE A 308 2.33 -6.51 -3.51
N MET A 309 2.54 -6.26 -2.22
CA MET A 309 3.22 -5.10 -1.66
C MET A 309 4.70 -5.10 -2.03
N THR A 310 4.99 -4.78 -3.29
CA THR A 310 6.31 -4.77 -3.93
C THR A 310 7.02 -3.44 -3.74
N TYR A 311 6.98 -2.98 -2.50
CA TYR A 311 7.63 -1.82 -1.93
C TYR A 311 8.08 -2.19 -0.51
N ASP A 312 8.54 -1.25 0.30
CA ASP A 312 8.96 -1.49 1.70
C ASP A 312 10.06 -2.54 1.89
N MET A 313 10.86 -2.80 0.86
CA MET A 313 11.94 -3.78 0.91
C MET A 313 13.12 -3.32 1.78
N HIS A 314 13.31 -2.01 1.90
CA HIS A 314 14.37 -1.34 2.67
C HIS A 314 13.88 0.01 3.20
N GLY A 315 14.31 0.42 4.39
CA GLY A 315 13.74 1.59 5.07
C GLY A 315 14.38 1.97 6.41
N GLY A 316 13.74 2.90 7.12
CA GLY A 316 14.28 3.50 8.36
C GLY A 316 14.56 2.53 9.52
N TRP A 317 14.02 1.31 9.49
CA TRP A 317 14.41 0.23 10.41
C TRP A 317 15.88 -0.19 10.25
N GLU A 318 16.46 -0.02 9.06
CA GLU A 318 17.91 -0.10 8.80
C GLU A 318 18.55 1.24 9.18
N ALA A 319 18.54 1.60 10.47
CA ALA A 319 18.79 2.97 10.92
C ALA A 319 20.16 3.57 10.49
N GLN A 320 21.21 2.75 10.40
CA GLN A 320 22.54 3.15 9.91
C GLN A 320 22.80 2.73 8.46
N GLY A 321 21.75 2.39 7.73
CA GLY A 321 21.81 1.78 6.42
C GLY A 321 22.33 0.33 6.46
N PRO A 322 22.91 -0.18 5.36
CA PRO A 322 23.19 0.54 4.13
C PRO A 322 21.93 1.04 3.42
N THR A 323 22.00 2.24 2.83
CA THR A 323 20.94 2.80 1.98
C THR A 323 20.64 1.87 0.80
N ASN A 324 19.36 1.63 0.52
CA ASN A 324 18.97 0.66 -0.48
C ASN A 324 17.60 1.04 -1.10
N HIS A 325 17.20 0.34 -2.15
CA HIS A 325 15.96 0.62 -2.87
C HIS A 325 14.75 0.03 -2.14
N GLN A 326 13.71 0.83 -1.90
CA GLN A 326 12.50 0.29 -1.25
C GLN A 326 11.63 -0.56 -2.18
N ALA A 327 11.72 -0.39 -3.50
CA ALA A 327 10.82 -1.03 -4.46
C ALA A 327 11.51 -1.52 -5.78
N PRO A 328 12.71 -2.12 -5.74
CA PRO A 328 13.47 -2.51 -6.92
C PRO A 328 12.79 -3.62 -7.74
N ILE A 329 12.89 -3.55 -9.07
CA ILE A 329 12.36 -4.61 -9.95
C ILE A 329 13.19 -5.90 -9.79
N TYR A 330 14.51 -5.74 -9.82
CA TYR A 330 15.48 -6.83 -9.69
C TYR A 330 16.47 -6.56 -8.56
N THR A 331 17.05 -7.60 -8.00
CA THR A 331 18.18 -7.46 -7.06
C THR A 331 19.44 -6.97 -7.78
N ASN A 332 20.05 -5.88 -7.33
CA ASN A 332 21.36 -5.45 -7.80
C ASN A 332 22.45 -6.43 -7.30
N PRO A 333 23.38 -6.92 -8.14
CA PRO A 333 24.48 -7.77 -7.68
C PRO A 333 25.39 -7.17 -6.60
N ASN A 334 25.44 -5.83 -6.50
CA ASN A 334 26.18 -5.08 -5.49
C ASN A 334 25.34 -4.70 -4.26
N ASP A 335 24.07 -5.13 -4.20
CA ASP A 335 23.25 -4.98 -3.01
C ASP A 335 24.01 -5.58 -1.80
N PRO A 336 24.21 -4.82 -0.71
CA PRO A 336 24.98 -5.25 0.45
C PRO A 336 24.17 -6.04 1.50
N MET A 337 22.83 -6.12 1.39
CA MET A 337 22.00 -6.76 2.41
C MET A 337 22.16 -8.29 2.42
N ASN A 338 21.93 -8.91 3.56
CA ASN A 338 21.86 -10.37 3.64
C ASN A 338 20.65 -10.92 2.86
N PRO A 339 20.75 -12.12 2.28
CA PRO A 339 19.58 -12.84 1.75
C PRO A 339 18.46 -13.02 2.77
N VAL A 340 17.23 -13.14 2.26
CA VAL A 340 16.04 -13.45 3.06
C VAL A 340 16.25 -14.80 3.76
N PRO A 341 16.03 -14.91 5.09
CA PRO A 341 16.32 -16.13 5.85
C PRO A 341 15.60 -17.38 5.31
N GLY A 342 16.37 -18.41 4.97
CA GLY A 342 15.89 -19.68 4.43
C GLY A 342 16.45 -20.01 3.03
N GLY A 343 17.04 -19.05 2.32
CA GLY A 343 17.61 -19.26 0.99
C GLY A 343 18.61 -18.18 0.60
N ASN A 344 18.82 -17.99 -0.70
CA ASN A 344 19.82 -17.08 -1.25
C ASN A 344 19.22 -15.84 -1.95
N GLY A 345 17.88 -15.71 -1.96
CA GLY A 345 17.17 -14.60 -2.60
C GLY A 345 17.22 -13.32 -1.76
N LYS A 346 17.05 -12.18 -2.41
CA LYS A 346 16.80 -10.88 -1.76
C LYS A 346 15.43 -10.34 -2.18
N TYR A 347 14.93 -9.34 -1.45
CA TYR A 347 13.70 -8.66 -1.82
C TYR A 347 13.86 -7.96 -3.18
N SER A 348 12.92 -8.23 -4.07
CA SER A 348 12.72 -7.54 -5.35
C SER A 348 11.33 -7.90 -5.89
N VAL A 349 10.77 -7.05 -6.76
CA VAL A 349 9.48 -7.33 -7.42
C VAL A 349 9.53 -8.68 -8.14
N ASP A 350 10.62 -8.95 -8.84
CA ASP A 350 10.80 -10.17 -9.62
C ASP A 350 10.91 -11.44 -8.76
N ALA A 351 11.58 -11.37 -7.62
CA ALA A 351 11.64 -12.49 -6.67
C ALA A 351 10.24 -12.79 -6.09
N ALA A 352 9.47 -11.77 -5.73
CA ALA A 352 8.11 -11.91 -5.22
C ALA A 352 7.17 -12.52 -6.27
N VAL A 353 7.16 -11.96 -7.49
CA VAL A 353 6.32 -12.42 -8.60
C VAL A 353 6.66 -13.86 -9.00
N LYS A 354 7.94 -14.24 -9.05
CA LYS A 354 8.37 -15.63 -9.27
C LYS A 354 7.87 -16.55 -8.16
N ALA A 355 8.05 -16.18 -6.89
CA ALA A 355 7.64 -17.00 -5.77
C ALA A 355 6.13 -17.28 -5.76
N TYR A 356 5.28 -16.29 -6.07
CA TYR A 356 3.83 -16.51 -6.20
C TYR A 356 3.44 -17.35 -7.42
N THR A 357 4.06 -17.11 -8.58
CA THR A 357 3.60 -17.70 -9.87
C THR A 357 4.25 -19.04 -10.20
N VAL A 358 5.57 -19.13 -10.09
CA VAL A 358 6.38 -20.32 -10.44
C VAL A 358 6.77 -21.13 -9.20
N GLY A 359 6.92 -20.46 -8.07
CA GLY A 359 7.37 -21.04 -6.81
C GLY A 359 8.84 -20.78 -6.53
N ASP A 360 9.26 -21.07 -5.31
CA ASP A 360 10.65 -20.98 -4.87
C ASP A 360 10.97 -22.16 -3.94
N PRO A 361 11.61 -23.22 -4.49
CA PRO A 361 11.97 -24.40 -3.71
C PRO A 361 12.95 -24.14 -2.57
N GLN A 362 13.73 -23.04 -2.58
CA GLN A 362 14.64 -22.74 -1.47
C GLN A 362 13.85 -22.39 -0.19
N TYR A 363 12.70 -21.72 -0.35
CA TYR A 363 11.84 -21.26 0.75
C TYR A 363 10.61 -22.16 0.96
N GLY A 364 10.47 -23.26 0.22
CA GLY A 364 9.32 -24.16 0.29
C GLY A 364 8.03 -23.55 -0.29
N ILE A 365 8.14 -22.65 -1.25
CA ILE A 365 7.02 -21.94 -1.87
C ILE A 365 6.58 -22.71 -3.12
N ALA A 366 5.29 -23.07 -3.19
CA ALA A 366 4.75 -23.94 -4.24
C ALA A 366 4.54 -23.24 -5.60
N GLY A 367 4.37 -21.92 -5.62
CA GLY A 367 3.98 -21.18 -6.82
C GLY A 367 2.51 -21.40 -7.17
N GLY A 368 2.18 -21.36 -8.46
CA GLY A 368 0.85 -21.69 -8.98
C GLY A 368 -0.17 -20.56 -8.96
N PHE A 369 0.14 -19.39 -8.40
CA PHE A 369 -0.80 -18.26 -8.44
C PHE A 369 -0.96 -17.72 -9.88
N PRO A 370 -2.18 -17.48 -10.38
CA PRO A 370 -2.38 -16.99 -11.75
C PRO A 370 -1.80 -15.58 -11.96
N ALA A 371 -0.72 -15.46 -12.74
CA ALA A 371 -0.02 -14.19 -13.02
C ALA A 371 -0.99 -13.04 -13.41
N LYS A 372 -1.96 -13.31 -14.29
CA LYS A 372 -3.00 -12.36 -14.74
C LYS A 372 -3.96 -11.84 -13.65
N LYS A 373 -3.85 -12.32 -12.41
CA LYS A 373 -4.57 -11.82 -11.23
C LYS A 373 -3.67 -11.03 -10.28
N ILE A 374 -2.37 -10.97 -10.51
CA ILE A 374 -1.42 -10.21 -9.68
C ILE A 374 -1.38 -8.76 -10.17
N ASN A 375 -1.48 -7.82 -9.23
CA ASN A 375 -1.14 -6.43 -9.46
C ASN A 375 0.22 -6.12 -8.81
N VAL A 376 1.02 -5.29 -9.48
CA VAL A 376 2.27 -4.78 -8.90
C VAL A 376 2.02 -3.47 -8.14
N GLY A 377 2.66 -3.31 -6.99
CA GLY A 377 2.51 -2.14 -6.12
C GLY A 377 3.39 -0.96 -6.52
N ILE A 378 2.80 0.23 -6.52
CA ILE A 378 3.44 1.53 -6.77
C ILE A 378 3.32 2.39 -5.49
N PRO A 379 4.41 2.63 -4.74
CA PRO A 379 4.38 3.54 -3.60
C PRO A 379 4.43 5.00 -4.08
N PHE A 380 3.60 5.86 -3.50
CA PHE A 380 3.63 7.32 -3.68
C PHE A 380 4.33 8.04 -2.51
N TYR A 381 4.95 7.29 -1.61
CA TYR A 381 5.86 7.74 -0.57
C TYR A 381 7.28 7.20 -0.81
N TYR A 382 8.24 7.79 -0.09
CA TYR A 382 9.67 7.56 -0.21
C TYR A 382 10.25 7.10 1.11
N ARG A 383 11.22 6.19 1.06
CA ARG A 383 12.01 5.73 2.20
C ARG A 383 13.41 6.30 2.13
N GLY A 384 13.94 6.79 3.26
CA GLY A 384 15.17 7.60 3.23
C GLY A 384 16.02 7.63 4.49
N TRP A 385 17.26 8.04 4.29
CA TRP A 385 18.33 8.10 5.30
C TRP A 385 19.14 9.39 5.16
N THR A 386 19.76 9.86 6.24
CA THR A 386 20.56 11.10 6.25
C THR A 386 21.95 10.90 6.88
N GLY A 387 22.84 11.87 6.65
CA GLY A 387 24.27 11.73 6.94
C GLY A 387 24.93 10.65 6.09
N VAL A 388 24.51 10.55 4.82
CA VAL A 388 24.94 9.57 3.82
C VAL A 388 26.00 10.23 2.93
N SER A 389 27.18 9.62 2.83
CA SER A 389 28.24 10.09 1.92
C SER A 389 27.93 9.74 0.46
N ALA A 390 28.45 10.51 -0.49
CA ALA A 390 28.12 10.30 -1.91
C ALA A 390 28.65 8.97 -2.47
N GLY A 391 29.82 8.51 -1.99
CA GLY A 391 30.51 7.36 -2.59
C GLY A 391 30.79 7.56 -4.09
N THR A 392 30.72 6.48 -4.86
CA THR A 392 30.73 6.51 -6.34
C THR A 392 29.33 6.43 -6.95
N THR A 393 28.31 6.27 -6.12
CA THR A 393 26.93 5.88 -6.49
C THR A 393 25.88 6.82 -5.86
N HIS A 394 26.25 8.08 -5.62
CA HIS A 394 25.38 9.15 -5.11
C HIS A 394 24.51 8.70 -3.93
N GLY A 395 25.16 8.15 -2.91
CA GLY A 395 24.53 7.71 -1.68
C GLY A 395 23.92 6.31 -1.72
N LEU A 396 23.87 5.59 -2.84
CA LEU A 396 23.37 4.20 -2.91
C LEU A 396 24.37 3.20 -2.29
N PHE A 397 23.86 2.26 -1.48
CA PHE A 397 24.61 1.24 -0.73
C PHE A 397 25.66 1.80 0.24
N GLN A 398 25.47 3.05 0.68
CA GLN A 398 26.34 3.73 1.63
C GLN A 398 25.80 3.62 3.05
N LYS A 399 26.67 3.77 4.05
CA LYS A 399 26.24 3.88 5.45
C LYS A 399 25.51 5.21 5.67
N ALA A 400 24.51 5.17 6.54
CA ALA A 400 23.81 6.34 7.04
C ALA A 400 24.17 6.64 8.49
N SER A 401 23.89 7.87 8.92
CA SER A 401 23.96 8.24 10.35
C SER A 401 22.65 7.94 11.08
N ALA A 402 21.52 8.13 10.40
CA ALA A 402 20.16 7.89 10.89
C ALA A 402 19.18 7.77 9.69
N PRO A 403 17.93 7.32 9.92
CA PRO A 403 16.82 7.57 8.99
C PRO A 403 16.67 9.07 8.73
N ALA A 404 16.18 9.45 7.56
CA ALA A 404 15.97 10.85 7.22
C ALA A 404 14.85 11.47 8.09
N PRO A 405 14.85 12.80 8.34
CA PRO A 405 13.74 13.44 9.05
C PRO A 405 12.41 13.20 8.35
N GLY A 406 11.41 12.76 9.11
CA GLY A 406 10.06 12.46 8.60
C GLY A 406 9.33 13.69 8.05
N GLY A 407 8.35 13.44 7.19
CA GLY A 407 7.42 14.47 6.71
C GLY A 407 6.34 14.82 7.74
N THR A 408 5.94 16.08 7.84
CA THR A 408 4.85 16.54 8.72
C THR A 408 3.51 15.87 8.38
N TYR A 409 3.26 15.62 7.10
CA TYR A 409 2.06 14.94 6.61
C TYR A 409 2.20 13.40 6.67
N SER A 410 3.44 12.89 6.65
CA SER A 410 3.82 11.50 6.93
C SER A 410 3.90 11.17 8.43
N GLY A 411 3.05 11.79 9.26
CA GLY A 411 3.01 11.56 10.72
C GLY A 411 4.27 11.97 11.50
N GLY A 412 5.27 12.58 10.85
CA GLY A 412 6.59 12.82 11.42
C GLY A 412 7.49 11.58 11.50
N VAL A 413 7.08 10.44 10.91
CA VAL A 413 7.77 9.16 11.03
C VAL A 413 9.14 9.21 10.35
N ALA A 414 10.20 8.93 11.11
CA ALA A 414 11.57 9.01 10.63
C ALA A 414 11.82 8.00 9.48
N GLY A 415 12.43 8.49 8.41
CA GLY A 415 12.73 7.76 7.20
C GLY A 415 11.58 7.69 6.19
N ILE A 416 10.45 8.40 6.39
CA ILE A 416 9.30 8.40 5.48
C ILE A 416 8.90 9.82 5.08
N LYS A 417 8.66 10.04 3.78
CA LYS A 417 8.02 11.24 3.23
C LYS A 417 7.13 10.93 2.04
N MET A 418 6.00 11.61 1.93
CA MET A 418 5.09 11.53 0.77
C MET A 418 5.66 12.26 -0.45
N PHE A 419 5.22 11.90 -1.66
CA PHE A 419 5.57 12.61 -2.89
C PHE A 419 5.36 14.12 -2.77
N LYS A 420 4.21 14.57 -2.25
CA LYS A 420 3.92 16.00 -2.05
C LYS A 420 4.89 16.73 -1.12
N GLU A 421 5.60 16.01 -0.25
CA GLU A 421 6.58 16.57 0.71
C GLU A 421 8.02 16.56 0.18
N LEU A 422 8.25 15.91 -0.97
CA LEU A 422 9.51 15.86 -1.70
C LEU A 422 9.40 16.45 -3.12
N ASN A 423 8.25 16.99 -3.49
CA ASN A 423 8.02 17.60 -4.80
C ASN A 423 8.92 18.83 -5.02
N GLY A 424 9.42 19.00 -6.24
CA GLY A 424 10.52 19.91 -6.58
C GLY A 424 11.92 19.28 -6.40
N PHE A 425 12.01 18.12 -5.73
CA PHE A 425 13.25 17.37 -5.51
C PHE A 425 13.22 15.99 -6.19
N VAL A 426 12.20 15.14 -5.96
CA VAL A 426 12.10 13.79 -6.59
C VAL A 426 11.64 13.80 -8.06
N ASP A 427 11.21 14.95 -8.56
CA ASP A 427 10.89 15.22 -9.97
C ASP A 427 12.00 16.01 -10.68
N ASN A 428 13.06 16.39 -9.96
CA ASN A 428 14.16 17.20 -10.49
C ASN A 428 15.33 16.32 -10.99
N PRO A 429 15.69 16.39 -12.28
CA PRO A 429 16.79 15.60 -12.84
C PRO A 429 18.16 15.84 -12.20
N SER A 430 18.39 16.98 -11.55
CA SER A 430 19.67 17.28 -10.88
C SER A 430 19.92 16.47 -9.62
N TYR A 431 18.87 15.89 -9.02
CA TYR A 431 18.95 15.05 -7.82
C TYR A 431 18.53 13.60 -8.08
N THR A 432 18.11 13.28 -9.31
CA THR A 432 17.57 11.98 -9.69
C THR A 432 18.66 11.09 -10.29
N TYR A 433 18.77 9.87 -9.79
CA TYR A 433 19.72 8.87 -10.24
C TYR A 433 19.02 7.54 -10.57
N TRP A 434 19.66 6.73 -11.39
CA TRP A 434 19.12 5.47 -11.90
C TRP A 434 20.07 4.31 -11.58
N ASP A 435 19.54 3.26 -10.96
CA ASP A 435 20.20 1.96 -10.84
C ASP A 435 19.70 1.06 -11.97
N ASP A 436 20.53 0.87 -12.98
CA ASP A 436 20.16 0.05 -14.13
C ASP A 436 20.17 -1.47 -13.86
N ALA A 437 20.84 -1.93 -12.79
CA ALA A 437 20.77 -3.34 -12.40
C ALA A 437 19.45 -3.64 -11.66
N ALA A 438 19.02 -2.75 -10.77
CA ALA A 438 17.75 -2.88 -10.05
C ALA A 438 16.52 -2.41 -10.86
N LYS A 439 16.75 -1.62 -11.91
CA LYS A 439 15.75 -0.83 -12.65
C LYS A 439 14.94 0.08 -11.70
N ALA A 440 15.65 0.77 -10.82
CA ALA A 440 15.09 1.59 -9.74
C ALA A 440 15.61 3.02 -9.77
N ALA A 441 14.74 3.97 -9.41
CA ALA A 441 15.11 5.36 -9.20
C ALA A 441 15.51 5.61 -7.74
N TYR A 442 16.44 6.53 -7.54
CA TYR A 442 16.83 7.03 -6.22
C TYR A 442 17.25 8.50 -6.31
N PHE A 443 17.23 9.20 -5.18
CA PHE A 443 17.38 10.65 -5.13
C PHE A 443 18.36 11.04 -4.03
N TYR A 444 19.25 11.98 -4.33
CA TYR A 444 20.33 12.36 -3.40
C TYR A 444 20.68 13.84 -3.51
N ASP A 445 20.68 14.54 -2.36
CA ASP A 445 20.94 15.99 -2.24
C ASP A 445 22.40 16.34 -1.85
N GLY A 446 23.26 15.32 -1.61
CA GLY A 446 24.60 15.48 -1.03
C GLY A 446 24.74 15.04 0.43
N THR A 447 23.64 14.71 1.12
CA THR A 447 23.64 14.18 2.51
C THR A 447 22.48 13.25 2.83
N THR A 448 21.34 13.41 2.16
CA THR A 448 20.10 12.63 2.32
C THR A 448 19.87 11.79 1.07
N PHE A 449 19.65 10.49 1.26
CA PHE A 449 19.25 9.55 0.22
C PHE A 449 17.77 9.22 0.39
N TRP A 450 17.03 9.20 -0.72
CA TRP A 450 15.65 8.73 -0.81
C TRP A 450 15.51 7.68 -1.91
N SER A 451 14.76 6.61 -1.65
CA SER A 451 14.29 5.67 -2.66
C SER A 451 12.77 5.72 -2.77
N GLY A 452 12.27 5.57 -3.99
CA GLY A 452 10.86 5.55 -4.35
C GLY A 452 10.70 5.68 -5.85
N GLU A 453 9.50 6.02 -6.30
CA GLU A 453 9.16 6.01 -7.72
C GLU A 453 9.42 7.35 -8.42
N ASN A 454 9.64 7.31 -9.73
CA ASN A 454 9.44 8.42 -10.64
C ASN A 454 8.80 7.93 -11.94
N ALA A 455 8.61 8.81 -12.92
CA ALA A 455 7.98 8.43 -14.19
C ALA A 455 8.77 7.36 -15.00
N GLN A 456 10.08 7.24 -14.80
CA GLN A 456 10.91 6.22 -15.45
C GLN A 456 10.78 4.86 -14.77
N SER A 457 10.87 4.79 -13.43
CA SER A 457 10.74 3.53 -12.69
C SER A 457 9.32 2.97 -12.79
N ILE A 458 8.28 3.81 -12.76
CA ILE A 458 6.89 3.38 -13.00
C ILE A 458 6.74 2.76 -14.40
N GLN A 459 7.32 3.39 -15.44
CA GLN A 459 7.28 2.79 -16.78
C GLN A 459 7.98 1.43 -16.81
N ALA A 460 9.20 1.34 -16.27
CA ALA A 460 9.93 0.08 -16.22
C ALA A 460 9.17 -1.00 -15.43
N LYS A 461 8.55 -0.64 -14.31
CA LYS A 461 7.79 -1.57 -13.44
C LYS A 461 6.52 -2.08 -14.12
N LEU A 462 5.85 -1.27 -14.93
CA LEU A 462 4.67 -1.71 -15.68
C LEU A 462 5.01 -2.37 -17.02
N ASP A 463 6.13 -2.01 -17.66
CA ASP A 463 6.70 -2.81 -18.76
C ASP A 463 7.07 -4.22 -18.25
N TYR A 464 7.68 -4.32 -17.07
CA TYR A 464 7.89 -5.59 -16.38
C TYR A 464 6.56 -6.32 -16.15
N ALA A 465 5.54 -5.65 -15.59
CA ALA A 465 4.24 -6.26 -15.33
C ALA A 465 3.59 -6.85 -16.60
N HIS A 466 3.59 -6.08 -17.70
CA HIS A 466 3.08 -6.54 -18.99
C HIS A 466 3.88 -7.71 -19.56
N CYS A 467 5.21 -7.65 -19.53
CA CYS A 467 6.07 -8.74 -20.03
C CYS A 467 5.93 -10.06 -19.26
N ASN A 468 5.51 -9.98 -18.00
CA ASN A 468 5.29 -11.11 -17.11
C ASN A 468 3.82 -11.55 -17.01
N GLY A 469 2.95 -10.98 -17.86
CA GLY A 469 1.54 -11.34 -17.95
C GLY A 469 0.73 -11.02 -16.69
N LEU A 470 1.12 -9.97 -15.95
CA LEU A 470 0.44 -9.54 -14.74
C LEU A 470 -0.90 -8.84 -15.06
N GLY A 471 -1.79 -8.81 -14.07
CA GLY A 471 -3.18 -8.35 -14.20
C GLY A 471 -3.38 -6.83 -14.14
N GLY A 472 -2.42 -6.09 -13.58
CA GLY A 472 -2.55 -4.65 -13.40
C GLY A 472 -1.57 -4.05 -12.40
N SER A 473 -1.99 -2.94 -11.79
CA SER A 473 -1.20 -2.14 -10.86
C SER A 473 -2.07 -1.63 -9.72
N PHE A 474 -1.53 -1.61 -8.51
CA PHE A 474 -2.15 -0.92 -7.38
C PHE A 474 -1.22 0.16 -6.79
N MET A 475 -1.81 1.13 -6.10
CA MET A 475 -1.13 2.36 -5.66
C MET A 475 -1.39 2.64 -4.19
N PHE A 476 -0.33 2.83 -3.41
CA PHE A 476 -0.37 3.20 -2.00
C PHE A 476 0.41 4.52 -1.74
N SER A 477 -0.25 5.61 -1.35
CA SER A 477 -1.71 5.82 -1.42
C SER A 477 -2.08 7.21 -1.93
N MET A 478 -3.36 7.42 -2.24
CA MET A 478 -3.79 8.55 -3.06
C MET A 478 -3.54 9.92 -2.41
N TYR A 479 -3.53 10.02 -1.07
CA TYR A 479 -3.33 11.29 -0.39
C TYR A 479 -1.85 11.73 -0.36
N ASP A 480 -0.89 10.84 -0.61
CA ASP A 480 0.54 11.15 -0.70
C ASP A 480 0.86 12.13 -1.84
N LEU A 481 0.04 12.10 -2.89
CA LEU A 481 0.16 12.98 -4.05
C LEU A 481 -0.40 14.38 -3.79
N GLY A 482 -1.34 14.52 -2.85
CA GLY A 482 -2.20 15.71 -2.79
C GLY A 482 -2.90 15.95 -4.13
N THR A 483 -2.85 17.16 -4.67
CA THR A 483 -3.42 17.47 -6.00
C THR A 483 -2.51 17.11 -7.19
N GLN A 484 -1.36 16.49 -6.96
CA GLN A 484 -0.31 16.32 -7.97
C GLN A 484 -0.35 14.96 -8.66
N THR A 485 -1.18 14.83 -9.70
CA THR A 485 -1.47 13.54 -10.33
C THR A 485 -0.37 12.98 -11.25
N GLY A 486 0.79 13.63 -11.39
CA GLY A 486 1.80 13.24 -12.39
C GLY A 486 2.24 11.77 -12.34
N LEU A 487 2.50 11.24 -11.14
CA LEU A 487 2.84 9.81 -10.97
C LEU A 487 1.62 8.90 -11.17
N PHE A 488 0.44 9.28 -10.67
CA PHE A 488 -0.81 8.55 -10.89
C PHE A 488 -1.17 8.44 -12.38
N ASP A 489 -1.13 9.54 -13.11
CA ASP A 489 -1.41 9.58 -14.55
C ASP A 489 -0.39 8.76 -15.35
N LYS A 490 0.86 8.74 -14.90
CA LYS A 490 1.90 7.87 -15.47
C LYS A 490 1.61 6.39 -15.21
N THR A 491 1.24 6.01 -13.98
CA THR A 491 0.82 4.64 -13.66
C THR A 491 -0.35 4.23 -14.53
N VAL A 492 -1.47 4.97 -14.49
CA VAL A 492 -2.67 4.69 -15.30
C VAL A 492 -2.36 4.56 -16.78
N THR A 493 -1.55 5.46 -17.34
CA THR A 493 -1.18 5.43 -18.77
C THR A 493 -0.36 4.18 -19.11
N ALA A 494 0.61 3.83 -18.26
CA ALA A 494 1.43 2.64 -18.47
C ALA A 494 0.59 1.35 -18.27
N THR A 495 -0.25 1.24 -17.24
CA THR A 495 -1.14 0.08 -17.01
C THR A 495 -2.12 -0.15 -18.16
N ASN A 496 -2.64 0.93 -18.77
CA ASN A 496 -3.53 0.82 -19.93
C ASN A 496 -2.79 0.47 -21.24
N GLY A 497 -1.46 0.52 -21.24
CA GLY A 497 -0.62 0.32 -22.42
C GLY A 497 -0.18 -1.13 -22.62
N SER A 498 1.05 -1.29 -23.10
CA SER A 498 1.74 -2.56 -23.28
C SER A 498 3.24 -2.29 -23.31
N ALA A 499 4.07 -3.24 -22.85
CA ALA A 499 5.51 -3.07 -22.87
C ALA A 499 6.06 -2.84 -24.29
N ALA A 500 6.79 -1.74 -24.49
CA ALA A 500 7.55 -1.51 -25.73
C ALA A 500 8.82 -2.37 -25.77
N SER A 501 9.40 -2.64 -24.60
CA SER A 501 10.53 -3.52 -24.40
C SER A 501 10.49 -4.05 -22.97
N CYS A 502 10.86 -5.31 -22.76
CA CYS A 502 10.90 -5.86 -21.41
C CYS A 502 12.18 -5.45 -20.68
N PRO A 503 12.09 -4.94 -19.44
CA PRO A 503 13.25 -4.82 -18.58
C PRO A 503 13.96 -6.17 -18.46
N ALA A 504 15.28 -6.11 -18.37
CA ALA A 504 16.13 -7.28 -18.20
C ALA A 504 16.71 -7.30 -16.79
N ALA A 505 16.72 -8.49 -16.19
CA ALA A 505 17.48 -8.77 -14.99
C ALA A 505 18.99 -8.57 -15.26
N PRO A 506 19.78 -8.17 -14.25
CA PRO A 506 21.22 -7.98 -14.42
C PRO A 506 21.91 -9.31 -14.76
N THR A 507 22.70 -9.32 -15.84
CA THR A 507 23.40 -10.53 -16.33
C THR A 507 24.63 -10.83 -15.47
N GLY A 508 24.44 -11.62 -14.41
CA GLY A 508 25.49 -11.99 -13.47
C GLY A 508 26.39 -13.13 -13.95
N SER A 509 27.51 -12.81 -14.63
CA SER A 509 28.78 -13.52 -14.42
C SER A 509 29.96 -12.77 -15.08
N ALA A 510 30.57 -11.85 -14.33
CA ALA A 510 31.93 -11.42 -14.62
C ALA A 510 32.92 -12.40 -13.98
N SER A 511 33.03 -13.61 -14.54
CA SER A 511 34.23 -14.42 -14.32
C SER A 511 35.42 -13.63 -14.87
N PRO A 512 36.51 -13.42 -14.10
CA PRO A 512 37.59 -12.52 -14.50
C PRO A 512 38.34 -13.11 -15.68
N THR A 513 37.97 -12.66 -16.89
CA THR A 513 38.78 -12.91 -18.07
C THR A 513 40.06 -12.10 -17.89
N ALA A 514 41.18 -12.80 -17.70
CA ALA A 514 42.48 -12.18 -17.51
C ALA A 514 42.82 -11.31 -18.72
N SER A 515 42.69 -9.98 -18.56
CA SER A 515 43.15 -9.05 -19.58
C SER A 515 44.67 -9.07 -19.61
N ALA A 516 45.24 -9.23 -20.80
CA ALA A 516 46.67 -9.45 -20.97
C ALA A 516 47.50 -8.25 -20.48
N SER A 517 48.60 -8.56 -19.80
CA SER A 517 49.60 -7.56 -19.40
C SER A 517 50.20 -6.88 -20.64
N ALA A 518 50.08 -5.56 -20.71
CA ALA A 518 50.91 -4.71 -21.53
C ALA A 518 51.77 -3.85 -20.60
N SER A 519 53.09 -4.08 -20.64
CA SER A 519 54.08 -3.41 -19.81
C SER A 519 54.35 -1.98 -20.29
N GLN A 520 54.57 -1.05 -19.36
CA GLN A 520 55.52 0.06 -19.52
C GLN A 520 56.29 0.33 -18.22
N SER A 521 57.44 0.99 -18.34
CA SER A 521 58.58 0.92 -17.41
C SER A 521 58.60 2.00 -16.31
N ALA A 522 59.31 1.71 -15.22
CA ALA A 522 59.81 2.66 -14.21
C ALA A 522 60.88 3.62 -14.81
N SER A 523 61.44 4.66 -14.17
CA SER A 523 61.55 5.15 -12.77
C SER A 523 62.17 6.60 -12.81
N PRO A 524 62.79 7.25 -11.78
CA PRO A 524 62.82 7.07 -10.31
C PRO A 524 62.74 8.38 -9.43
N SER A 525 62.76 8.19 -8.10
CA SER A 525 63.22 9.11 -7.02
C SER A 525 62.39 10.36 -6.66
N ALA A 526 62.39 10.86 -5.41
CA ALA A 526 63.32 10.65 -4.28
C ALA A 526 62.64 10.46 -2.89
N SER A 527 63.44 10.25 -1.83
CA SER A 527 63.00 9.85 -0.46
C SER A 527 63.60 10.73 0.65
N ALA A 528 62.80 11.03 1.69
CA ALA A 528 63.14 11.27 3.12
C ALA A 528 61.81 11.55 3.88
N SER A 529 61.38 10.83 4.94
CA SER A 529 61.89 10.80 6.34
C SER A 529 61.77 12.18 7.06
N ALA A 530 61.19 12.36 8.26
CA ALA A 530 60.77 11.39 9.30
C ALA A 530 59.61 11.90 10.21
N SER A 531 58.82 10.94 10.73
CA SER A 531 58.46 10.68 12.14
C SER A 531 58.28 11.80 13.18
N ALA A 532 57.06 11.86 13.74
CA ALA A 532 56.69 12.00 15.17
C ALA A 532 55.14 11.99 15.21
N SER A 533 54.36 11.38 16.11
CA SER A 533 54.50 10.43 17.23
C SER A 533 53.13 10.50 17.93
N ALA A 534 52.45 9.37 18.17
CA ALA A 534 51.09 9.41 18.72
C ALA A 534 51.06 9.65 20.24
N SER A 535 49.97 10.21 20.75
CA SER A 535 49.10 9.50 21.72
C SER A 535 47.90 10.35 22.13
N ALA A 536 46.71 9.78 22.00
CA ALA A 536 45.53 10.26 22.72
C ALA A 536 45.40 9.42 24.01
N SER A 537 45.18 10.08 25.14
CA SER A 537 44.82 9.43 26.40
C SER A 537 43.44 9.93 26.83
N ALA A 538 42.48 9.00 26.92
CA ALA A 538 41.18 9.27 27.50
C ALA A 538 41.25 9.15 29.03
N SER A 539 40.48 9.98 29.72
CA SER A 539 40.13 9.77 31.13
C SER A 539 38.69 10.20 31.35
N ALA A 540 37.84 9.24 31.68
CA ALA A 540 36.48 9.49 32.15
C ALA A 540 36.48 9.78 33.65
N SER A 541 35.52 10.56 34.13
CA SER A 541 35.13 10.63 35.55
C SER A 541 33.68 11.13 35.62
N ALA A 542 32.90 10.56 36.53
CA ALA A 542 31.44 10.69 36.54
C ALA A 542 30.92 11.52 37.73
N SER A 543 29.65 11.90 37.62
CA SER A 543 28.70 12.21 38.72
C SER A 543 28.96 13.42 39.63
N ALA A 544 28.07 14.41 39.55
CA ALA A 544 27.22 14.82 40.69
C ALA A 544 26.09 15.75 40.26
N SER A 545 24.91 15.60 40.87
CA SER A 545 23.75 16.49 40.70
C SER A 545 23.92 17.80 41.47
N ALA A 546 23.43 18.91 40.93
CA ALA A 546 23.03 20.08 41.71
C ALA A 546 21.86 20.82 41.03
N SER A 547 20.93 21.31 41.84
CA SER A 547 19.68 21.96 41.41
C SER A 547 19.84 23.47 41.23
N ALA A 548 19.07 24.01 40.28
CA ALA A 548 18.52 25.37 40.17
C ALA A 548 19.25 26.58 40.79
N SER A 549 19.38 27.64 39.98
CA SER A 549 18.93 28.97 40.44
C SER A 549 18.09 29.64 39.35
N ALA A 550 16.88 30.04 39.68
CA ALA A 550 15.99 30.78 38.79
C ALA A 550 16.34 32.27 38.79
N SER A 551 16.22 32.94 37.64
CA SER A 551 16.01 34.38 37.62
C SER A 551 14.50 34.63 37.67
N ALA A 552 14.02 35.25 38.75
CA ALA A 552 12.60 35.46 38.97
C ALA A 552 12.11 36.71 38.22
N SER A 553 11.23 36.54 37.23
CA SER A 553 10.39 37.62 36.75
C SER A 553 9.21 37.85 37.70
N THR A 554 9.27 38.93 38.47
CA THR A 554 8.12 39.42 39.26
C THR A 554 7.07 40.03 38.33
N GLY A 555 6.16 39.20 37.84
CA GLY A 555 4.97 39.55 37.05
C GLY A 555 3.82 38.60 37.38
N ALA A 556 2.57 38.99 37.12
CA ALA A 556 1.41 38.27 37.68
C ALA A 556 1.18 36.86 37.07
N CYS A 557 1.84 36.50 35.97
CA CYS A 557 1.93 35.15 35.41
C CYS A 557 2.90 34.17 36.13
N ALA A 558 3.27 34.41 37.39
CA ALA A 558 4.17 33.55 38.15
C ALA A 558 3.63 32.11 38.32
N GLY A 559 4.28 31.15 37.65
CA GLY A 559 4.01 29.71 37.80
C GLY A 559 3.39 29.00 36.60
N ALA A 560 3.19 29.67 35.45
CA ALA A 560 2.88 29.00 34.19
C ALA A 560 3.89 29.40 33.09
N PRO A 561 4.54 28.44 32.39
CA PRO A 561 5.45 28.76 31.30
C PRO A 561 4.72 29.51 30.17
N SER A 562 5.45 30.34 29.44
CA SER A 562 4.89 31.01 28.25
C SER A 562 4.38 29.96 27.26
N TRP A 563 3.22 30.21 26.67
CA TRP A 563 2.75 29.44 25.52
C TRP A 563 3.76 29.55 24.38
N SER A 564 3.88 28.46 23.62
CA SER A 564 4.79 28.29 22.50
C SER A 564 4.06 27.55 21.38
N ALA A 565 4.01 28.17 20.21
CA ALA A 565 3.39 27.61 19.01
C ALA A 565 3.99 26.26 18.59
N ALA A 566 5.27 26.03 18.90
CA ALA A 566 6.00 24.80 18.56
C ALA A 566 5.93 23.71 19.66
N THR A 567 5.23 23.95 20.77
CA THR A 567 5.15 23.01 21.89
C THR A 567 3.85 22.20 21.81
N VAL A 568 3.98 20.89 21.94
CA VAL A 568 2.84 19.96 22.03
C VAL A 568 2.33 19.92 23.47
N TYR A 569 1.06 20.24 23.67
CA TYR A 569 0.38 20.18 24.96
C TYR A 569 -0.54 18.94 24.99
N ALA A 570 0.07 17.77 25.21
CA ALA A 570 -0.62 16.47 25.10
C ALA A 570 -1.53 16.13 26.29
N THR A 571 -1.27 16.71 27.46
CA THR A 571 -2.08 16.59 28.67
C THR A 571 -2.53 17.96 29.15
N SER A 572 -3.46 18.02 30.12
CA SER A 572 -3.94 19.30 30.65
C SER A 572 -2.81 20.09 31.31
N THR A 573 -2.39 21.15 30.63
CA THR A 573 -1.19 21.94 30.89
C THR A 573 -1.56 23.41 31.00
N LYS A 574 -1.09 24.07 32.06
CA LYS A 574 -1.30 25.51 32.27
C LYS A 574 -0.16 26.31 31.61
N VAL A 575 -0.51 27.31 30.81
CA VAL A 575 0.44 28.24 30.15
C VAL A 575 0.07 29.69 30.43
N SER A 576 1.00 30.61 30.21
CA SER A 576 0.76 32.06 30.17
C SER A 576 0.87 32.59 28.74
N TRP A 577 -0.07 33.45 28.33
CA TRP A 577 -0.06 34.06 26.99
C TRP A 577 -0.78 35.41 27.03
N LYS A 578 -0.22 36.45 26.40
CA LYS A 578 -0.83 37.81 26.28
C LYS A 578 -1.41 38.38 27.60
N GLY A 579 -0.82 38.07 28.75
CA GLY A 579 -1.29 38.53 30.07
C GLY A 579 -2.50 37.77 30.63
N HIS A 580 -2.66 36.50 30.26
CA HIS A 580 -3.71 35.59 30.73
C HIS A 580 -3.17 34.18 30.96
N TYR A 581 -3.81 33.43 31.85
CA TYR A 581 -3.54 32.01 32.05
C TYR A 581 -4.49 31.14 31.23
N TYR A 582 -3.95 30.18 30.48
CA TYR A 582 -4.74 29.24 29.69
C TYR A 582 -4.47 27.79 30.08
N THR A 583 -5.50 26.95 29.97
CA THR A 583 -5.39 25.49 30.15
C THR A 583 -6.02 24.81 28.95
N ASN A 584 -5.29 23.91 28.29
CA ASN A 584 -5.84 23.15 27.17
C ASN A 584 -6.85 22.10 27.67
N LYS A 585 -7.96 21.95 26.92
CA LYS A 585 -9.03 20.99 27.19
C LYS A 585 -8.74 19.60 26.62
N TRP A 586 -7.97 19.55 25.53
CA TRP A 586 -7.51 18.34 24.84
C TRP A 586 -6.12 18.60 24.23
N TRP A 587 -5.58 17.62 23.50
CA TRP A 587 -4.28 17.73 22.81
C TRP A 587 -4.24 18.96 21.88
N THR A 588 -3.16 19.72 21.89
CA THR A 588 -3.00 20.91 21.03
C THR A 588 -1.54 21.22 20.70
N THR A 589 -1.31 21.80 19.53
CA THR A 589 -0.05 22.45 19.09
C THR A 589 -0.41 23.62 18.18
N ASN A 590 0.32 24.74 18.25
CA ASN A 590 0.16 25.92 17.37
C ASN A 590 -1.21 26.67 17.42
N GLU A 591 -2.17 26.25 18.23
CA GLU A 591 -3.46 26.95 18.36
C GLU A 591 -3.37 28.09 19.39
N ASP A 592 -3.60 29.34 18.97
CA ASP A 592 -3.45 30.54 19.82
C ASP A 592 -4.44 30.54 21.01
N PRO A 593 -3.98 30.55 22.27
CA PRO A 593 -4.85 30.51 23.44
C PRO A 593 -5.85 31.66 23.56
N SER A 594 -5.56 32.82 22.97
CA SER A 594 -6.48 33.97 22.97
C SER A 594 -7.72 33.79 22.07
N LEU A 595 -7.82 32.68 21.32
CA LEU A 595 -9.02 32.22 20.63
C LEU A 595 -9.90 31.30 21.51
N SER A 596 -9.74 31.36 22.83
CA SER A 596 -10.52 30.60 23.81
C SER A 596 -12.03 30.87 23.71
N GLY A 597 -12.84 29.86 24.03
CA GLY A 597 -14.30 29.96 24.03
C GLY A 597 -14.94 28.61 24.35
N ALA A 598 -16.26 28.47 24.18
CA ALA A 598 -16.94 27.19 24.40
C ALA A 598 -16.32 26.05 23.56
N TRP A 599 -16.12 26.32 22.26
CA TRP A 599 -15.55 25.40 21.27
C TRP A 599 -14.03 25.54 21.08
N GLY A 600 -13.40 26.55 21.69
CA GLY A 600 -11.95 26.76 21.60
C GLY A 600 -11.17 25.73 22.43
N VAL A 601 -9.97 25.38 21.99
CA VAL A 601 -9.13 24.34 22.60
C VAL A 601 -8.59 24.76 23.98
N TRP A 602 -8.41 26.06 24.17
CA TRP A 602 -7.96 26.66 25.41
C TRP A 602 -9.13 27.20 26.23
N THR A 603 -9.06 26.99 27.55
CA THR A 603 -9.88 27.67 28.55
C THR A 603 -9.09 28.85 29.10
N ASP A 604 -9.66 30.06 29.02
CA ASP A 604 -9.13 31.24 29.72
C ASP A 604 -9.46 31.11 31.22
N ASN A 605 -8.44 31.19 32.07
CA ASN A 605 -8.57 31.11 33.52
C ASN A 605 -8.45 32.50 34.19
N GLY A 606 -8.39 33.57 33.42
CA GLY A 606 -8.25 34.95 33.87
C GLY A 606 -6.86 35.55 33.67
N ALA A 607 -6.78 36.87 33.90
CA ALA A 607 -5.61 37.70 33.66
C ALA A 607 -4.40 37.37 34.57
N CYS A 608 -3.20 37.64 34.06
CA CYS A 608 -1.90 37.52 34.74
C CYS A 608 -0.83 38.47 34.13
#